data_AF-A0AA43LMS3-F1
#
_entry.id   AF-A0AA43LMS3-F1
#
_cell.length_a   1.000
_cell.length_b   1.000
_cell.length_c   1.000
_cell.angle_alpha   90.00
_cell.angle_beta   90.00
_cell.angle_gamma   90.00
#
_symmetry.space_group_name_H-M   'P 1'
#
loop_
_entity.id
_entity.type
_entity.pdbx_description
1 polymer ?
#
loop_
_entity_poly.entity_id
_entity_poly.type
_entity_poly.pdbx_seq_one_letter_code
_entity_poly.pdbx_strand_id
1 'polypeptide(L)'
;MKKFKKERKTSVYSNIQRIRMRIKGQKVKTPEIYREVCEDVLPWNEREDFFTDFSKEKELLLDSKKISRECEVLNLNPEAVAQRVVFEGKKKMNEVLKNGLYSTFGEKIRAMGKPIFSEKDIQSYIQGDYSCSTDESQQHGFTPKESFIADAVSSQNIPSPAPFSASALISASLPTEESQK
;
A
#
# COMPACT_ATOMS: atom_id res chain seq x y z
N MET A 1 -6.23 -24.48 -45.39
CA MET A 1 -6.73 -24.49 -44.00
C MET A 1 -5.89 -23.53 -43.17
N LYS A 2 -6.44 -22.37 -42.77
CA LYS A 2 -5.74 -21.43 -41.88
C LYS A 2 -5.82 -21.99 -40.44
N LYS A 3 -4.71 -22.43 -39.89
CA LYS A 3 -4.65 -22.83 -38.47
C LYS A 3 -4.74 -21.56 -37.63
N PHE A 4 -5.88 -21.33 -36.97
CA PHE A 4 -5.98 -20.29 -35.95
C PHE A 4 -5.02 -20.65 -34.82
N LYS A 5 -3.99 -19.84 -34.65
CA LYS A 5 -3.00 -19.99 -33.57
C LYS A 5 -3.72 -19.57 -32.29
N LYS A 6 -4.12 -20.53 -31.46
CA LYS A 6 -4.74 -20.25 -30.15
C LYS A 6 -3.74 -19.43 -29.34
N GLU A 7 -4.03 -18.15 -29.12
CA GLU A 7 -3.22 -17.31 -28.24
C GLU A 7 -3.19 -17.93 -26.85
N ARG A 8 -1.98 -18.19 -26.36
CA ARG A 8 -1.80 -18.72 -25.02
C ARG A 8 -1.91 -17.56 -24.05
N LYS A 9 -3.04 -17.48 -23.33
CA LYS A 9 -3.22 -16.54 -22.23
C LYS A 9 -2.09 -16.71 -21.20
N THR A 10 -1.53 -15.59 -20.76
CA THR A 10 -0.54 -15.59 -19.67
C THR A 10 -1.23 -15.92 -18.36
N SER A 11 -0.75 -16.89 -17.60
CA SER A 11 -1.31 -17.21 -16.29
C SER A 11 -1.17 -16.01 -15.33
N VAL A 12 -2.19 -15.75 -14.51
CA VAL A 12 -2.16 -14.75 -13.44
C VAL A 12 -0.89 -14.86 -12.59
N TYR A 13 -0.47 -16.07 -12.25
CA TYR A 13 0.72 -16.26 -11.42
C TYR A 13 2.03 -15.94 -12.14
N SER A 14 2.09 -16.05 -13.46
CA SER A 14 3.24 -15.59 -14.25
C SER A 14 3.33 -14.05 -14.24
N ASN A 15 2.19 -13.36 -14.36
CA ASN A 15 2.14 -11.91 -14.28
C ASN A 15 2.42 -11.41 -12.84
N ILE A 16 1.86 -12.06 -11.81
CA ILE A 16 2.20 -11.80 -10.41
C ILE A 16 3.70 -11.98 -10.17
N GLN A 17 4.33 -13.01 -10.74
CA GLN A 17 5.77 -13.20 -10.59
C GLN A 17 6.56 -12.03 -11.20
N ARG A 18 6.17 -11.55 -12.39
CA ARG A 18 6.79 -10.35 -13.00
C ARG A 18 6.61 -9.10 -12.13
N ILE A 19 5.40 -8.89 -11.60
CA ILE A 19 5.07 -7.79 -10.67
C ILE A 19 5.93 -7.87 -9.41
N ARG A 20 6.03 -9.05 -8.77
CA ARG A 20 6.86 -9.25 -7.58
C ARG A 20 8.33 -8.94 -7.81
N MET A 21 8.87 -9.29 -8.98
CA MET A 21 10.27 -9.02 -9.31
C MET A 21 10.56 -7.52 -9.35
N ARG A 22 9.63 -6.70 -9.83
CA ARG A 22 9.73 -5.23 -9.80
C ARG A 22 9.61 -4.68 -8.37
N ILE A 23 8.63 -5.15 -7.61
CA ILE A 23 8.37 -4.68 -6.24
C ILE A 23 9.50 -5.06 -5.27
N LYS A 24 10.21 -6.16 -5.51
CA LYS A 24 11.33 -6.58 -4.65
C LYS A 24 12.44 -5.53 -4.55
N GLY A 25 12.64 -4.71 -5.59
CA GLY A 25 13.62 -3.62 -5.59
C GLY A 25 13.17 -2.35 -4.87
N GLN A 26 11.89 -2.24 -4.50
CA GLN A 26 11.33 -1.05 -3.88
C GLN A 26 11.62 -1.02 -2.38
N LYS A 27 12.09 0.14 -1.88
CA LYS A 27 12.39 0.33 -0.44
C LYS A 27 11.12 0.30 0.41
N VAL A 28 10.01 0.80 -0.13
CA VAL A 28 8.70 0.83 0.53
C VAL A 28 7.72 0.05 -0.34
N LYS A 29 6.82 -0.71 0.29
CA LYS A 29 5.87 -1.60 -0.40
C LYS A 29 4.42 -1.18 -0.13
N THR A 30 4.09 0.04 -0.53
CA THR A 30 2.75 0.62 -0.37
C THR A 30 1.78 0.08 -1.44
N PRO A 31 0.46 0.14 -1.23
CA PRO A 31 -0.52 -0.29 -2.24
C PRO A 31 -0.41 0.49 -3.56
N GLU A 32 -0.01 1.76 -3.53
CA GLU A 32 0.15 2.61 -4.72
C GLU A 32 1.23 2.06 -5.66
N ILE A 33 2.36 1.63 -5.10
CA ILE A 33 3.45 0.99 -5.87
C ILE A 33 2.98 -0.31 -6.52
N TYR A 34 2.09 -1.06 -5.88
CA TYR A 34 1.52 -2.26 -6.49
C TYR A 34 0.63 -1.91 -7.68
N ARG A 35 -0.17 -0.84 -7.59
CA ARG A 35 -1.01 -0.37 -8.71
C ARG A 35 -0.15 0.04 -9.90
N GLU A 36 0.83 0.92 -9.67
CA GLU A 36 1.77 1.39 -10.70
C GLU A 36 2.48 0.23 -11.40
N VAL A 37 3.07 -0.69 -10.62
CA VAL A 37 3.77 -1.86 -11.18
C VAL A 37 2.82 -2.79 -11.93
N CYS A 38 1.58 -2.97 -11.47
CA CYS A 38 0.58 -3.74 -12.21
C CYS A 38 0.33 -3.12 -13.58
N GLU A 39 0.12 -1.81 -13.66
CA GLU A 39 -0.14 -1.10 -14.91
C GLU A 39 1.05 -1.17 -15.89
N ASP A 40 2.28 -1.09 -15.37
CA ASP A 40 3.51 -1.21 -16.15
C ASP A 40 3.76 -2.64 -16.69
N VAL A 41 3.41 -3.66 -15.90
CA VAL A 41 3.70 -5.07 -16.24
C VAL A 41 2.60 -5.68 -17.10
N LEU A 42 1.34 -5.30 -16.87
CA LEU A 42 0.16 -5.84 -17.52
C LEU A 42 -0.20 -5.00 -18.75
N PRO A 43 -0.03 -5.54 -19.97
CA PRO A 43 -0.47 -4.85 -21.16
C PRO A 43 -2.00 -4.71 -21.15
N TRP A 44 -2.52 -3.62 -21.70
CA TRP A 44 -3.94 -3.25 -21.63
C TRP A 44 -4.90 -4.38 -22.05
N ASN A 45 -4.54 -5.13 -23.09
CA ASN A 45 -5.33 -6.24 -23.62
C ASN A 45 -5.32 -7.51 -22.73
N GLU A 46 -4.43 -7.61 -21.74
CA GLU A 46 -4.39 -8.74 -20.79
C GLU A 46 -4.94 -8.37 -19.40
N ARG A 47 -5.31 -7.10 -19.17
CA ARG A 47 -5.77 -6.63 -17.85
C ARG A 47 -7.09 -7.28 -17.44
N GLU A 48 -8.08 -7.33 -18.31
CA GLU A 48 -9.37 -7.97 -18.04
C GLU A 48 -9.19 -9.43 -17.59
N ASP A 49 -8.46 -10.22 -18.39
CA ASP A 49 -8.18 -11.62 -18.09
C ASP A 49 -7.43 -11.78 -16.75
N PHE A 50 -6.43 -10.92 -16.52
CA PHE A 50 -5.67 -10.91 -15.28
C PHE A 50 -6.55 -10.61 -14.06
N PHE A 51 -7.32 -9.52 -14.09
CA PHE A 51 -8.14 -9.08 -12.96
C PHE A 51 -9.32 -10.02 -12.71
N THR A 52 -9.86 -10.64 -13.76
CA THR A 52 -10.86 -11.71 -13.64
C THR A 52 -10.32 -12.89 -12.85
N ASP A 53 -9.17 -13.42 -13.24
CA ASP A 53 -8.57 -14.58 -12.58
C ASP A 53 -7.97 -14.21 -11.20
N PHE A 54 -7.48 -12.99 -11.03
CA PHE A 54 -7.06 -12.45 -9.73
C PHE A 54 -8.24 -12.36 -8.75
N SER A 55 -9.41 -11.92 -9.22
CA SER A 55 -10.62 -11.83 -8.39
C SER A 55 -11.09 -13.20 -7.91
N LYS A 56 -11.07 -14.21 -8.79
CA LYS A 56 -11.39 -15.61 -8.42
C LYS A 56 -10.46 -16.14 -7.34
N GLU A 57 -9.16 -15.86 -7.48
CA GLU A 57 -8.15 -16.30 -6.54
C GLU A 57 -8.30 -15.59 -5.17
N LYS A 58 -8.68 -14.30 -5.19
CA LYS A 58 -9.05 -13.54 -3.98
C LYS A 58 -10.27 -14.17 -3.30
N GLU A 59 -11.33 -14.43 -4.05
CA GLU A 59 -12.59 -14.99 -3.54
C GLU A 59 -12.38 -16.36 -2.87
N LEU A 60 -11.51 -17.21 -3.45
CA LEU A 60 -11.14 -18.49 -2.86
C LEU A 60 -10.55 -18.38 -1.43
N LEU A 61 -9.78 -17.32 -1.16
CA LEU A 61 -9.26 -17.05 0.19
C LEU A 61 -10.35 -16.56 1.14
N LEU A 62 -11.27 -15.72 0.63
CA LEU A 62 -12.37 -15.14 1.42
C LEU A 62 -13.42 -16.19 1.81
N ASP A 63 -13.67 -17.18 0.95
CA ASP A 63 -14.58 -18.30 1.22
C ASP A 63 -14.10 -19.20 2.37
N SER A 64 -12.81 -19.14 2.72
CA SER A 64 -12.26 -19.91 3.83
C SER A 64 -12.63 -19.29 5.17
N LYS A 65 -13.57 -19.93 5.87
CA LYS A 65 -13.96 -19.56 7.25
C LYS A 65 -12.77 -19.47 8.22
N LYS A 66 -11.73 -20.29 8.01
CA LYS A 66 -10.51 -20.25 8.82
C LYS A 66 -9.77 -18.92 8.64
N ILE A 67 -9.57 -18.51 7.39
CA ILE A 67 -8.88 -17.27 7.02
C ILE A 67 -9.68 -16.07 7.52
N SER A 68 -10.99 -16.06 7.30
CA SER A 68 -11.87 -14.97 7.76
C SER A 68 -11.78 -14.77 9.28
N ARG A 69 -11.88 -15.84 10.06
CA ARG A 69 -11.72 -15.77 11.53
C ARG A 69 -10.34 -15.29 11.98
N GLU A 70 -9.27 -15.73 11.31
CA GLU A 70 -7.93 -15.24 11.63
C GLU A 70 -7.79 -13.74 11.35
N CYS A 71 -8.38 -13.23 10.27
CA CYS A 71 -8.43 -11.79 9.99
C CYS A 71 -9.21 -11.02 11.07
N GLU A 72 -10.35 -11.54 11.52
CA GLU A 72 -11.14 -10.94 12.61
C GLU A 72 -10.33 -10.83 13.91
N VAL A 73 -9.67 -11.92 14.33
CA VAL A 73 -8.84 -11.94 15.54
C VAL A 73 -7.67 -10.94 15.43
N LEU A 74 -7.10 -10.81 14.25
CA LEU A 74 -5.98 -9.89 13.98
C LEU A 74 -6.42 -8.45 13.71
N ASN A 75 -7.73 -8.16 13.68
CA ASN A 75 -8.31 -6.88 13.29
C ASN A 75 -7.81 -6.39 11.91
N LEU A 76 -7.72 -7.30 10.95
CA LEU A 76 -7.29 -7.01 9.58
C LEU A 76 -8.46 -7.09 8.61
N ASN A 77 -8.41 -6.26 7.57
CA ASN A 77 -9.37 -6.35 6.48
C ASN A 77 -9.08 -7.63 5.65
N PRO A 78 -10.02 -8.59 5.58
CA PRO A 78 -9.82 -9.85 4.89
C PRO A 78 -9.60 -9.68 3.38
N GLU A 79 -10.22 -8.68 2.76
CA GLU A 79 -10.02 -8.35 1.34
C GLU A 79 -8.59 -7.88 1.07
N ALA A 80 -8.10 -6.96 1.90
CA ALA A 80 -6.75 -6.42 1.79
C ALA A 80 -5.70 -7.54 1.93
N VAL A 81 -5.90 -8.40 2.93
CA VAL A 81 -5.04 -9.56 3.17
C VAL A 81 -5.09 -10.52 1.98
N ALA A 82 -6.29 -10.87 1.49
CA ALA A 82 -6.43 -11.79 0.37
C ALA A 82 -5.70 -11.29 -0.88
N GLN A 83 -5.89 -10.03 -1.25
CA GLN A 83 -5.16 -9.41 -2.38
C GLN A 83 -3.64 -9.55 -2.19
N ARG A 84 -3.13 -9.25 -1.00
CA ARG A 84 -1.69 -9.31 -0.72
C ARG A 84 -1.14 -10.73 -0.77
N VAL A 85 -1.89 -11.71 -0.28
CA VAL A 85 -1.53 -13.13 -0.33
C VAL A 85 -1.46 -13.63 -1.77
N VAL A 86 -2.43 -13.25 -2.62
CA VAL A 86 -2.41 -13.59 -4.05
C VAL A 86 -1.14 -13.01 -4.69
N PHE A 87 -0.77 -11.77 -4.39
CA PHE A 87 0.48 -11.17 -4.86
C PHE A 87 1.76 -11.81 -4.32
N GLU A 88 1.72 -12.57 -3.24
CA GLU A 88 2.85 -13.41 -2.79
C GLU A 88 2.98 -14.71 -3.61
N GLY A 89 2.00 -14.99 -4.46
CA GLY A 89 2.03 -16.04 -5.47
C GLY A 89 1.51 -17.39 -4.98
N LYS A 90 1.35 -18.31 -5.93
CA LYS A 90 0.60 -19.58 -5.76
C LYS A 90 1.08 -20.43 -4.60
N LYS A 91 2.40 -20.50 -4.39
CA LYS A 91 2.98 -21.29 -3.30
C LYS A 91 2.52 -20.76 -1.94
N LYS A 92 2.57 -19.43 -1.74
CA LYS A 92 2.18 -18.79 -0.49
C LYS A 92 0.68 -18.86 -0.25
N MET A 93 -0.11 -18.66 -1.30
CA MET A 93 -1.55 -18.89 -1.25
C MET A 93 -1.90 -20.31 -0.79
N ASN A 94 -1.28 -21.33 -1.38
CA ASN A 94 -1.51 -22.72 -0.98
C ASN A 94 -1.05 -23.00 0.46
N GLU A 95 0.04 -22.38 0.92
CA GLU A 95 0.48 -22.47 2.32
C GLU A 95 -0.58 -21.85 3.27
N VAL A 96 -1.15 -20.69 2.93
CA VAL A 96 -2.21 -20.06 3.72
C VAL A 96 -3.46 -20.93 3.78
N LEU A 97 -3.92 -21.47 2.65
CA LEU A 97 -5.10 -22.32 2.61
C LEU A 97 -4.94 -23.58 3.47
N LYS A 98 -3.73 -24.12 3.58
CA LYS A 98 -3.42 -25.30 4.42
C LYS A 98 -3.22 -24.92 5.89
N ASN A 99 -2.29 -24.01 6.15
CA ASN A 99 -1.75 -23.78 7.49
C ASN A 99 -2.43 -22.62 8.21
N GLY A 100 -3.03 -21.66 7.48
CA GLY A 100 -3.57 -20.42 8.03
C GLY A 100 -2.67 -19.22 7.73
N LEU A 101 -3.19 -18.01 8.00
CA LEU A 101 -2.50 -16.75 7.73
C LEU A 101 -1.33 -16.56 8.69
N TYR A 102 -1.60 -16.65 10.00
CA TYR A 102 -0.60 -16.36 11.02
C TYR A 102 0.59 -17.34 10.96
N SER A 103 0.31 -18.62 10.70
CA SER A 103 1.37 -19.63 10.52
C SER A 103 2.25 -19.36 9.30
N THR A 104 1.70 -18.79 8.22
CA THR A 104 2.42 -18.60 6.95
C THR A 104 3.21 -17.28 6.91
N PHE A 105 2.69 -16.23 7.55
CA PHE A 105 3.25 -14.87 7.49
C PHE A 105 3.78 -14.34 8.82
N GLY A 106 3.40 -14.95 9.95
CA GLY A 106 3.72 -14.45 11.29
C GLY A 106 3.31 -12.99 11.47
N GLU A 107 4.13 -12.22 12.17
CA GLU A 107 3.86 -10.80 12.44
C GLU A 107 3.77 -9.93 11.17
N LYS A 108 4.37 -10.36 10.06
CA LYS A 108 4.37 -9.60 8.80
C LYS A 108 2.97 -9.40 8.24
N ILE A 109 2.00 -10.24 8.65
CA ILE A 109 0.60 -10.12 8.24
C ILE A 109 -0.02 -8.77 8.63
N ARG A 110 0.47 -8.15 9.72
CA ARG A 110 -0.02 -6.84 10.19
C ARG A 110 0.24 -5.71 9.19
N ALA A 111 1.26 -5.86 8.34
CA ALA A 111 1.56 -4.89 7.28
C ALA A 111 0.63 -5.03 6.05
N MET A 112 -0.26 -6.03 6.02
CA MET A 112 -1.16 -6.33 4.89
C MET A 112 -2.57 -5.74 5.07
N GLY A 113 -2.79 -4.87 6.06
CA GLY A 113 -4.11 -4.35 6.39
C GLY A 113 -4.69 -3.32 5.42
N LYS A 114 -3.92 -2.86 4.43
CA LYS A 114 -4.36 -1.87 3.43
C LYS A 114 -4.64 -2.56 2.08
N PRO A 115 -5.84 -2.36 1.49
CA PRO A 115 -6.17 -2.94 0.20
C PRO A 115 -5.30 -2.32 -0.91
N ILE A 116 -4.92 -3.14 -1.88
CA ILE A 116 -4.17 -2.66 -3.06
C ILE A 116 -5.15 -2.04 -4.04
N PHE A 117 -6.23 -2.74 -4.38
CA PHE A 117 -7.29 -2.29 -5.27
C PHE A 117 -8.61 -2.21 -4.51
N SER A 118 -9.44 -1.22 -4.83
CA SER A 118 -10.83 -1.24 -4.41
C SER A 118 -11.61 -2.27 -5.23
N GLU A 119 -12.72 -2.81 -4.71
CA GLU A 119 -13.58 -3.70 -5.50
C GLU A 119 -14.06 -3.03 -6.80
N LYS A 120 -14.34 -1.73 -6.75
CA LYS A 120 -14.72 -0.93 -7.93
C LYS A 120 -13.58 -0.87 -8.94
N ASP A 121 -12.34 -0.70 -8.49
CA ASP A 121 -11.16 -0.69 -9.36
C ASP A 121 -11.02 -2.05 -10.06
N ILE A 122 -11.18 -3.16 -9.33
CA ILE A 122 -11.11 -4.50 -9.93
C ILE A 122 -12.21 -4.67 -10.99
N GLN A 123 -13.44 -4.25 -10.68
CA GLN A 123 -14.57 -4.36 -11.60
C GLN A 123 -14.39 -3.51 -12.87
N SER A 124 -13.88 -2.29 -12.77
CA SER A 124 -13.64 -1.46 -13.95
C SER A 124 -12.55 -2.05 -14.85
N TYR A 125 -11.54 -2.73 -14.30
CA TYR A 125 -10.54 -3.43 -15.13
C TYR A 125 -11.14 -4.65 -15.84
N ILE A 126 -12.11 -5.32 -15.22
CA ILE A 126 -12.81 -6.48 -15.80
C ILE A 126 -13.79 -6.02 -16.89
N GLN A 127 -14.52 -4.93 -16.68
CA GLN A 127 -15.51 -4.44 -17.65
C GLN A 127 -14.87 -3.74 -18.86
N GLY A 128 -13.57 -3.44 -18.80
CA GLY A 128 -12.88 -2.68 -19.84
C GLY A 128 -13.18 -1.17 -19.80
N ASP A 129 -13.94 -0.73 -18.81
CA ASP A 129 -14.38 0.66 -18.61
C ASP A 129 -13.35 1.50 -17.84
N TYR A 130 -12.09 1.07 -17.76
CA TYR A 130 -11.01 1.82 -17.11
C TYR A 130 -10.69 3.09 -17.93
N SER A 131 -11.52 4.13 -17.75
CA SER A 131 -11.07 5.50 -17.93
C SER A 131 -9.99 5.75 -16.88
N CYS A 132 -8.80 6.16 -17.30
CA CYS A 132 -7.82 6.75 -16.41
C CYS A 132 -8.43 8.03 -15.85
N SER A 133 -9.26 7.89 -14.81
CA SER A 133 -9.79 9.01 -14.05
C SER A 133 -8.84 9.18 -12.89
N THR A 134 -7.91 10.12 -13.01
CA THR A 134 -7.23 10.73 -11.88
C THR A 134 -8.30 11.14 -10.87
N ASP A 135 -8.40 10.40 -9.78
CA ASP A 135 -9.18 10.76 -8.59
C ASP A 135 -8.46 11.91 -7.88
N GLU A 136 -8.51 13.10 -8.48
CA GLU A 136 -8.33 14.37 -7.79
C GLU A 136 -9.63 14.65 -7.03
N SER A 137 -9.84 13.95 -5.91
CA SER A 137 -10.94 14.21 -4.98
C SER A 137 -10.57 13.84 -3.55
N GLN A 138 -9.48 14.42 -3.07
CA GLN A 138 -9.44 14.95 -1.70
C GLN A 138 -9.09 16.43 -1.79
N GLN A 139 -10.12 17.26 -1.99
CA GLN A 139 -10.04 18.70 -1.74
C GLN A 139 -9.81 18.93 -0.23
N HIS A 140 -8.54 18.87 0.19
CA HIS A 140 -8.08 19.77 1.24
C HIS A 140 -7.83 21.12 0.54
N GLY A 141 -8.57 22.14 0.99
CA GLY A 141 -8.57 23.46 0.38
C GLY A 141 -7.18 24.03 0.14
N PHE A 142 -6.79 24.10 -1.13
CA PHE A 142 -5.74 24.96 -1.62
C PHE A 142 -6.40 26.15 -2.31
N THR A 143 -6.38 27.30 -1.65
CA THR A 143 -6.69 28.58 -2.31
C THR A 143 -5.60 28.88 -3.35
N PRO A 144 -5.96 29.24 -4.59
CA PRO A 144 -4.98 29.60 -5.61
C PRO A 144 -4.39 30.97 -5.27
N LYS A 145 -3.05 31.03 -5.17
CA LYS A 145 -2.33 32.30 -5.17
C LYS A 145 -2.16 32.75 -6.61
N GLU A 146 -2.99 33.72 -6.99
CA GLU A 146 -2.84 34.54 -8.17
C GLU A 146 -1.50 35.31 -8.11
N SER A 147 -0.80 35.35 -9.25
CA SER A 147 0.47 36.02 -9.42
C SER A 147 0.28 37.48 -9.84
N PHE A 148 0.94 38.37 -9.08
CA PHE A 148 1.57 39.63 -9.49
C PHE A 148 0.74 40.75 -10.14
N ILE A 149 0.59 41.85 -9.40
CA ILE A 149 0.94 43.20 -9.88
C ILE A 149 1.78 43.88 -8.78
N ALA A 150 2.94 44.41 -9.19
CA ALA A 150 3.82 45.24 -8.37
C ALA A 150 3.25 46.66 -8.25
N ASP A 151 3.42 47.33 -7.10
CA ASP A 151 4.06 48.64 -7.02
C ASP A 151 4.21 49.19 -5.59
N ALA A 152 5.34 49.86 -5.40
CA ALA A 152 5.63 51.01 -4.54
C ALA A 152 5.54 50.96 -2.98
N VAL A 153 6.74 51.11 -2.38
CA VAL A 153 7.12 52.10 -1.34
C VAL A 153 6.43 52.06 0.04
N SER A 154 7.19 51.74 1.10
CA SER A 154 7.64 52.70 2.14
C SER A 154 7.89 52.03 3.52
N SER A 155 9.12 52.22 4.01
CA SER A 155 9.50 52.46 5.42
C SER A 155 9.39 51.37 6.51
N GLN A 156 10.58 50.98 6.96
CA GLN A 156 11.05 50.83 8.35
C GLN A 156 10.32 49.90 9.33
N ASN A 157 11.02 48.86 9.83
CA ASN A 157 11.59 48.82 11.19
C ASN A 157 12.09 47.39 11.51
N ILE A 158 13.39 47.22 11.79
CA ILE A 158 14.02 45.94 12.18
C ILE A 158 14.43 46.06 13.64
N PRO A 159 14.06 45.11 14.52
CA PRO A 159 14.85 44.86 15.71
C PRO A 159 15.73 43.60 15.55
N SER A 160 17.01 43.84 15.78
CA SER A 160 18.16 42.94 15.82
C SER A 160 18.00 41.74 16.77
N PRO A 161 18.65 40.59 16.50
CA PRO A 161 18.87 39.55 17.50
C PRO A 161 19.96 39.97 18.50
N ALA A 162 19.72 39.77 19.79
CA ALA A 162 20.72 39.97 20.84
C ALA A 162 21.51 38.67 21.12
N PRO A 163 22.80 38.77 21.51
CA PRO A 163 23.73 37.65 21.60
C PRO A 163 23.76 36.95 22.97
N PHE A 164 24.34 35.75 22.94
CA PHE A 164 24.74 34.88 24.05
C PHE A 164 25.39 35.60 25.24
N SER A 165 25.07 35.17 26.45
CA SER A 165 26.05 35.13 27.55
C SER A 165 25.75 33.99 28.52
N ALA A 166 26.82 33.30 28.90
CA ALA A 166 26.88 32.06 29.64
C ALA A 166 26.72 32.24 31.16
N SER A 167 26.38 31.12 31.82
CA SER A 167 27.10 30.55 32.98
C SER A 167 26.19 30.12 34.16
N ALA A 168 26.28 28.81 34.43
CA ALA A 168 26.41 28.19 35.75
C ALA A 168 25.15 28.22 36.69
N LEU A 169 24.82 27.25 37.55
CA LEU A 169 25.54 26.17 38.22
C LEU A 169 24.60 24.98 38.48
N ILE A 170 25.13 23.77 38.27
CA ILE A 170 25.13 22.60 39.16
C ILE A 170 24.11 22.60 40.32
N SER A 171 23.21 21.61 40.35
CA SER A 171 23.07 20.69 41.49
C SER A 171 22.23 19.47 41.10
N ALA A 172 22.93 18.35 40.96
CA ALA A 172 22.35 17.01 40.99
C ALA A 172 22.10 16.63 42.46
N SER A 173 20.96 15.99 42.75
CA SER A 173 20.80 15.12 43.91
C SER A 173 19.69 14.11 43.62
N LEU A 174 20.11 12.86 43.44
CA LEU A 174 19.32 11.64 43.53
C LEU A 174 20.08 10.71 44.52
N PRO A 175 19.52 9.57 44.96
CA PRO A 175 19.17 9.30 46.35
C PRO A 175 19.93 8.11 46.95
N THR A 176 19.98 7.99 48.27
CA THR A 176 20.16 6.76 49.12
C THR A 176 20.39 7.26 50.55
N GLU A 177 20.03 6.61 51.66
CA GLU A 177 19.80 5.22 51.96
C GLU A 177 19.13 5.13 53.36
N GLU A 178 18.55 3.97 53.63
CA GLU A 178 18.60 3.27 54.93
C GLU A 178 17.97 3.91 56.18
N SER A 179 16.83 3.35 56.60
CA SER A 179 16.41 3.38 58.00
C SER A 179 16.15 1.95 58.45
N GLN A 180 17.12 1.39 59.19
CA GLN A 180 16.91 0.25 60.08
C GLN A 180 16.86 0.74 61.52
N LYS A 181 15.77 0.36 62.21
CA LYS A 181 15.67 -0.20 63.57
C LYS A 181 14.51 0.38 64.38
#